data_AF-A0A854DZF0-F1
#
_entry.id   AF-A0A854DZF0-F1
#
_cell.length_a   1.000
_cell.length_b   1.000
_cell.length_c   1.000
_cell.angle_alpha   90.00
_cell.angle_beta   90.00
_cell.angle_gamma   90.00
#
_symmetry.space_group_name_H-M   'P 1'
#
loop_
_entity.id
_entity.type
_entity.pdbx_description
1 polymer ?
#
loop_
_entity_poly.entity_id
_entity_poly.type
_entity_poly.pdbx_seq_one_letter_code
_entity_poly.pdbx_strand_id
1 'polypeptide(L)'
;MAKPAHFSTKDRILGAAEELFAQHGFAGTSLRQVTSQADVNIAAVNYHFGSKENLVNEVFRRRMDEMTGARLSQLERARAEHPGELRPVLAAFVEPALALAQDRQNGGAFVRVIARAYAEKNDNLRKFLSDHYGHVLRAFGKAIGECVPDLSKEELYWRLDFLAGSLTYAMADFGLIKRPAGVTEAAHRAHAAHELIHFAEAGFRAAARASALPASL
;
A
#
# COMPACT_ATOMS: atom_id res chain seq x y z
N MET A 1 -33.57 7.56 -10.27
CA MET A 1 -32.78 8.53 -9.47
C MET A 1 -32.03 7.74 -8.41
N ALA A 2 -30.70 7.78 -8.41
CA ALA A 2 -29.88 7.12 -7.38
C ALA A 2 -30.00 7.91 -6.06
N LYS A 3 -30.29 7.22 -4.95
CA LYS A 3 -30.36 7.80 -3.61
C LYS A 3 -28.98 8.37 -3.24
N PRO A 4 -28.84 9.62 -2.74
CA PRO A 4 -27.55 10.10 -2.28
C PRO A 4 -27.10 9.19 -1.13
N ALA A 5 -25.89 8.64 -1.23
CA ALA A 5 -25.31 7.84 -0.16
C ALA A 5 -25.13 8.75 1.06
N HIS A 6 -25.95 8.57 2.09
CA HIS A 6 -25.67 9.15 3.40
C HIS A 6 -24.45 8.43 3.96
N PHE A 7 -23.27 9.01 3.80
CA PHE A 7 -22.06 8.54 4.46
C PHE A 7 -22.27 8.59 5.98
N SER A 8 -21.88 7.52 6.67
CA SER A 8 -21.98 7.48 8.12
C SER A 8 -21.10 8.58 8.75
N THR A 9 -21.41 8.99 9.98
CA THR A 9 -20.54 9.89 10.76
C THR A 9 -19.11 9.37 10.81
N LYS A 10 -18.94 8.03 10.93
CA LYS A 10 -17.63 7.36 10.88
C LYS A 10 -16.92 7.61 9.54
N ASP A 11 -17.62 7.45 8.42
CA ASP A 11 -17.03 7.63 7.09
C ASP A 11 -16.64 9.09 6.81
N ARG A 12 -17.46 10.04 7.27
CA ARG A 12 -17.15 11.48 7.19
C ARG A 12 -15.88 11.81 7.96
N ILE A 13 -15.73 11.29 9.18
CA ILE A 13 -14.54 11.48 10.00
C ILE A 13 -13.31 10.85 9.31
N LEU A 14 -13.42 9.62 8.81
CA LEU A 14 -12.31 8.95 8.14
C LEU A 14 -11.87 9.69 6.87
N GLY A 15 -12.81 10.19 6.06
CA GLY A 15 -12.49 10.99 4.88
C GLY A 15 -11.75 12.28 5.22
N ALA A 16 -12.26 13.05 6.19
CA ALA A 16 -11.61 14.27 6.66
C ALA A 16 -10.21 14.00 7.24
N ALA A 17 -10.06 12.92 8.02
CA ALA A 17 -8.79 12.53 8.60
C ALA A 17 -7.76 12.14 7.52
N GLU A 18 -8.16 11.33 6.52
CA GLU A 18 -7.30 10.94 5.40
C GLU A 18 -6.77 12.16 4.63
N GLU A 19 -7.64 13.13 4.34
CA GLU A 19 -7.25 14.37 3.66
C GLU A 19 -6.30 15.23 4.49
N LEU A 20 -6.60 15.44 5.78
CA LEU A 20 -5.74 16.24 6.67
C LEU A 20 -4.39 15.58 6.91
N PHE A 21 -4.34 14.26 7.11
CA PHE A 21 -3.08 13.53 7.24
C PHE A 21 -2.26 13.62 5.95
N ALA A 22 -2.89 13.57 4.78
CA ALA A 22 -2.20 13.76 3.51
C ALA A 22 -1.59 15.17 3.39
N GLN A 23 -2.28 16.21 3.87
CA GLN A 23 -1.86 17.61 3.77
C GLN A 23 -0.84 18.02 4.83
N HIS A 24 -1.08 17.66 6.09
CA HIS A 24 -0.34 18.18 7.25
C HIS A 24 0.50 17.13 7.98
N GLY A 25 0.43 15.86 7.57
CA GLY A 25 1.05 14.75 8.29
C GLY A 25 0.31 14.38 9.58
N PHE A 26 0.79 13.34 10.26
CA PHE A 26 0.12 12.85 11.45
C PHE A 26 0.28 13.84 12.59
N ALA A 27 1.51 14.29 12.87
CA ALA A 27 1.79 15.23 13.96
C ALA A 27 1.03 16.56 13.78
N GLY A 28 0.98 17.10 12.57
CA GLY A 28 0.35 18.39 12.25
C GLY A 28 -1.18 18.40 12.22
N THR A 29 -1.83 17.25 12.34
CA THR A 29 -3.30 17.13 12.29
C THR A 29 -3.91 16.93 13.68
N SER A 30 -4.74 17.85 14.15
CA SER A 30 -5.47 17.71 15.43
C SER A 30 -6.85 17.09 15.25
N LEU A 31 -7.37 16.43 16.30
CA LEU A 31 -8.74 15.91 16.28
C LEU A 31 -9.78 17.03 16.08
N ARG A 32 -9.49 18.26 16.53
CA ARG A 32 -10.36 19.43 16.29
C ARG A 32 -10.45 19.77 14.81
N GLN A 33 -9.32 19.81 14.09
CA GLN A 33 -9.32 20.03 12.64
C GLN A 33 -10.15 18.96 11.93
N VAL A 34 -9.97 17.69 12.30
CA VAL A 34 -10.77 16.58 11.75
C VAL A 34 -12.26 16.79 12.00
N THR A 35 -12.67 17.12 13.23
CA THR A 35 -14.09 17.32 13.57
C THR A 35 -14.70 18.50 12.83
N SER A 36 -13.94 19.59 12.67
CA SER A 36 -14.39 20.76 11.93
C SER A 36 -14.56 20.46 10.45
N GLN A 37 -13.61 19.75 9.83
CA GLN A 37 -13.71 19.38 8.41
C GLN A 37 -14.77 18.32 8.15
N ALA A 38 -14.94 17.36 9.06
CA ALA A 38 -16.00 16.37 8.97
C ALA A 38 -17.38 16.94 9.32
N ASP A 39 -17.47 18.17 9.84
CA ASP A 39 -18.68 18.82 10.35
C ASP A 39 -19.42 17.92 11.37
N VAL A 40 -18.69 17.56 12.44
CA VAL A 40 -19.16 16.72 13.55
C VAL A 40 -18.65 17.25 14.89
N ASN A 41 -19.26 16.82 15.99
CA ASN A 41 -18.77 17.12 17.34
C ASN A 41 -17.56 16.24 17.70
N ILE A 42 -16.60 16.77 18.47
CA ILE A 42 -15.46 16.02 19.03
C ILE A 42 -15.88 14.77 19.82
N ALA A 43 -17.05 14.80 20.44
CA ALA A 43 -17.64 13.63 21.10
C ALA A 43 -17.80 12.43 20.14
N ALA A 44 -18.12 12.67 18.86
CA ALA A 44 -18.25 11.61 17.86
C ALA A 44 -16.91 10.93 17.55
N VAL A 45 -15.81 11.70 17.51
CA VAL A 45 -14.47 11.13 17.28
C VAL A 45 -14.03 10.30 18.48
N ASN A 46 -14.21 10.81 19.70
CA ASN A 46 -13.89 10.07 20.91
C ASN A 46 -14.74 8.79 21.03
N TYR A 47 -16.01 8.85 20.66
CA TYR A 47 -16.90 7.68 20.67
C TYR A 47 -16.49 6.62 19.63
N HIS A 48 -16.20 7.02 18.39
CA HIS A 48 -15.90 6.07 17.31
C HIS A 48 -14.46 5.54 17.29
N PHE A 49 -13.50 6.34 17.75
CA PHE A 49 -12.06 6.04 17.59
C PHE A 49 -11.30 6.07 18.91
N GLY A 50 -11.77 6.80 19.92
CA GLY A 50 -11.13 6.91 21.23
C GLY A 50 -9.87 7.80 21.25
N SER A 51 -8.95 7.62 20.30
CA SER A 51 -7.72 8.41 20.20
C SER A 51 -7.35 8.73 18.75
N LYS A 52 -6.40 9.65 18.57
CA LYS A 52 -5.86 10.02 17.26
C LYS A 52 -5.07 8.88 16.63
N GLU A 53 -4.34 8.11 17.43
CA GLU A 53 -3.59 6.93 16.99
C GLU A 53 -4.55 5.87 16.43
N ASN A 54 -5.66 5.62 17.12
CA ASN A 54 -6.69 4.70 16.63
C ASN A 54 -7.36 5.23 15.35
N LEU A 55 -7.60 6.54 15.26
CA LEU A 55 -8.11 7.15 14.04
C LEU A 55 -7.14 6.95 12.86
N VAL A 56 -5.83 7.11 13.06
CA VAL A 56 -4.81 6.80 12.04
C VAL A 56 -4.92 5.33 11.63
N ASN A 57 -4.97 4.40 12.59
CA ASN A 57 -5.08 2.96 12.30
C ASN A 57 -6.35 2.64 11.50
N GLU A 58 -7.49 3.26 11.81
CA GLU A 58 -8.76 3.04 11.09
C GLU A 58 -8.74 3.62 9.66
N VAL A 59 -8.04 4.75 9.42
CA VAL A 59 -7.80 5.26 8.06
C VAL A 59 -7.02 4.24 7.23
N PHE A 60 -5.95 3.67 7.79
CA PHE A 60 -5.21 2.59 7.12
C PHE A 60 -6.07 1.34 6.93
N ARG A 61 -6.80 0.92 7.96
CA ARG A 61 -7.63 -0.29 7.92
C ARG A 61 -8.64 -0.26 6.78
N ARG A 62 -9.37 0.86 6.64
CA ARG A 62 -10.38 1.07 5.60
C ARG A 62 -9.87 0.75 4.19
N ARG A 63 -8.60 1.06 3.91
CA ARG A 63 -7.99 0.91 2.59
C ARG A 63 -7.18 -0.38 2.45
N MET A 64 -6.46 -0.75 3.50
CA MET A 64 -5.61 -1.93 3.53
C MET A 64 -6.42 -3.22 3.53
N ASP A 65 -7.58 -3.27 4.19
CA ASP A 65 -8.42 -4.49 4.22
C ASP A 65 -8.86 -4.89 2.81
N GLU A 66 -9.37 -3.94 2.02
CA GLU A 66 -9.79 -4.18 0.64
C GLU A 66 -8.60 -4.59 -0.25
N MET A 67 -7.51 -3.84 -0.20
CA MET A 67 -6.31 -4.12 -0.99
C MET A 67 -5.71 -5.50 -0.64
N THR A 68 -5.60 -5.82 0.64
CA THR A 68 -5.02 -7.10 1.08
C THR A 68 -5.94 -8.28 0.80
N GLY A 69 -7.26 -8.12 0.90
CA GLY A 69 -8.22 -9.12 0.44
C GLY A 69 -8.06 -9.43 -1.05
N ALA A 70 -7.95 -8.39 -1.89
CA ALA A 70 -7.68 -8.55 -3.32
C ALA A 70 -6.34 -9.26 -3.59
N ARG A 71 -5.27 -8.86 -2.88
CA ARG A 71 -3.94 -9.50 -2.99
C ARG A 71 -4.00 -10.99 -2.69
N LEU A 72 -4.62 -11.39 -1.58
CA LEU A 72 -4.72 -12.80 -1.19
C LEU A 72 -5.57 -13.60 -2.20
N SER A 73 -6.69 -13.04 -2.65
CA SER A 73 -7.53 -13.69 -3.67
C SER A 73 -6.78 -13.90 -4.99
N GLN A 74 -6.03 -12.88 -5.45
CA GLN A 74 -5.23 -12.98 -6.67
C GLN A 74 -4.03 -13.92 -6.50
N LEU A 75 -3.42 -13.97 -5.31
CA LEU A 75 -2.33 -14.89 -5.01
C LEU A 75 -2.79 -16.35 -5.09
N GLU A 76 -3.94 -16.67 -4.52
CA GLU A 76 -4.49 -18.03 -4.59
C GLU A 76 -4.81 -18.43 -6.04
N ARG A 77 -5.37 -17.51 -6.84
CA ARG A 77 -5.56 -17.74 -8.28
C ARG A 77 -4.26 -17.96 -9.03
N ALA A 78 -3.25 -17.11 -8.78
CA ALA A 78 -1.93 -17.27 -9.38
C ALA A 78 -1.33 -18.65 -9.07
N ARG A 79 -1.45 -19.14 -7.82
CA ARG A 79 -0.94 -20.46 -7.43
C ARG A 79 -1.71 -21.62 -8.04
N ALA A 80 -3.01 -21.45 -8.29
CA ALA A 80 -3.86 -22.49 -8.88
C ALA A 80 -3.72 -22.56 -10.41
N GLU A 81 -3.70 -21.40 -11.08
CA GLU A 81 -3.71 -21.29 -12.54
C GLU A 81 -2.28 -21.33 -13.14
N HIS A 82 -1.28 -20.87 -12.37
CA HIS A 82 0.11 -20.68 -12.83
C HIS A 82 1.15 -21.19 -11.80
N PRO A 83 1.16 -22.49 -11.47
CA PRO A 83 2.03 -23.02 -10.43
C PRO A 83 3.52 -22.84 -10.77
N GLY A 84 4.27 -22.23 -9.84
CA GLY A 84 5.71 -21.99 -9.99
C GLY A 84 6.07 -20.78 -10.85
N GLU A 85 5.10 -20.07 -11.41
CA GLU A 85 5.34 -18.84 -12.16
C GLU A 85 5.45 -17.62 -11.22
N LEU A 86 6.58 -16.93 -11.27
CA LEU A 86 6.82 -15.75 -10.44
C LEU A 86 5.96 -14.55 -10.86
N ARG A 87 5.77 -14.35 -12.16
CA ARG A 87 5.12 -13.16 -12.71
C ARG A 87 3.68 -12.98 -12.21
N PRO A 88 2.80 -14.02 -12.21
CA PRO A 88 1.45 -13.90 -11.66
C PRO A 88 1.45 -13.62 -10.15
N VAL A 89 2.40 -14.16 -9.40
CA VAL A 89 2.56 -13.87 -7.96
C VAL A 89 2.95 -12.41 -7.73
N LEU A 90 3.86 -11.86 -8.54
CA LEU A 90 4.22 -10.44 -8.48
C LEU A 90 3.05 -9.53 -8.88
N ALA A 91 2.30 -9.91 -9.93
CA ALA A 91 1.10 -9.19 -10.35
C ALA A 91 0.06 -9.11 -9.23
N ALA A 92 -0.19 -10.22 -8.55
CA ALA A 92 -1.09 -10.29 -7.38
C ALA A 92 -0.66 -9.37 -6.22
N PHE A 93 0.61 -8.99 -6.13
CA PHE A 93 1.11 -8.03 -5.13
C PHE A 93 0.98 -6.57 -5.60
N VAL A 94 1.31 -6.31 -6.87
CA VAL A 94 1.47 -4.98 -7.46
C VAL A 94 0.13 -4.38 -7.88
N GLU A 95 -0.69 -5.14 -8.60
CA GLU A 95 -1.90 -4.61 -9.25
C GLU A 95 -2.94 -4.07 -8.25
N PRO A 96 -3.26 -4.75 -7.12
CA PRO A 96 -4.22 -4.21 -6.16
C PRO A 96 -3.78 -2.89 -5.52
N ALA A 97 -2.49 -2.72 -5.28
CA ALA A 97 -1.95 -1.48 -4.70
C ALA A 97 -2.03 -0.32 -5.70
N LEU A 98 -1.70 -0.59 -6.97
CA LEU A 98 -1.87 0.40 -8.02
C LEU A 98 -3.34 0.73 -8.27
N ALA A 99 -4.25 -0.25 -8.21
CA ALA A 99 -5.70 -0.05 -8.32
C ALA A 99 -6.24 0.86 -7.20
N LEU A 100 -5.77 0.66 -5.96
CA LEU A 100 -6.09 1.52 -4.82
C LEU A 100 -5.65 2.97 -5.03
N ALA A 101 -4.49 3.21 -5.67
CA ALA A 101 -4.06 4.55 -6.03
C ALA A 101 -4.97 5.22 -7.09
N GLN A 102 -5.75 4.45 -7.86
CA GLN A 102 -6.65 4.96 -8.90
C GLN A 102 -8.04 5.34 -8.39
N ASP A 103 -8.37 5.03 -7.13
CA ASP A 103 -9.69 5.32 -6.59
C ASP A 103 -9.97 6.82 -6.69
N ARG A 104 -10.94 7.18 -7.54
CA ARG A 104 -11.36 8.56 -7.79
C ARG A 104 -11.91 9.25 -6.55
N GLN A 105 -12.33 8.48 -5.54
CA GLN A 105 -12.93 9.02 -4.33
C GLN A 105 -11.93 9.43 -3.26
N ASN A 106 -10.65 9.02 -3.31
CA ASN A 106 -9.54 9.59 -2.51
C ASN A 106 -8.18 8.83 -2.63
N GLY A 107 -7.96 7.98 -3.64
CA GLY A 107 -6.74 7.17 -3.78
C GLY A 107 -5.43 7.97 -3.69
N GLY A 108 -5.37 9.13 -4.34
CA GLY A 108 -4.19 10.02 -4.28
C GLY A 108 -3.92 10.60 -2.89
N ALA A 109 -4.96 10.81 -2.06
CA ALA A 109 -4.77 11.26 -0.68
C ALA A 109 -4.17 10.14 0.16
N PHE A 110 -4.72 8.93 0.06
CA PHE A 110 -4.20 7.78 0.81
C PHE A 110 -2.76 7.43 0.43
N VAL A 111 -2.38 7.53 -0.85
CA VAL A 111 -0.99 7.33 -1.28
C VAL A 111 -0.03 8.32 -0.59
N ARG A 112 -0.42 9.59 -0.45
CA ARG A 112 0.37 10.57 0.31
C ARG A 112 0.45 10.20 1.80
N VAL A 113 -0.62 9.65 2.37
CA VAL A 113 -0.62 9.16 3.76
C VAL A 113 0.37 7.99 3.92
N ILE A 114 0.41 7.04 2.98
CA ILE A 114 1.41 5.96 2.96
C ILE A 114 2.83 6.55 2.91
N ALA A 115 3.10 7.43 1.95
CA ALA A 115 4.43 8.02 1.78
C ALA A 115 4.90 8.75 3.05
N ARG A 116 4.00 9.46 3.74
CA ARG A 116 4.30 10.10 5.03
C ARG A 116 4.54 9.08 6.16
N ALA A 117 3.81 7.97 6.20
CA ALA A 117 4.03 6.92 7.19
C ALA A 117 5.44 6.33 7.13
N TYR A 118 6.02 6.22 5.94
CA TYR A 118 7.43 5.85 5.78
C TYR A 118 8.39 6.90 6.35
N ALA A 119 8.11 8.19 6.13
CA ALA A 119 8.97 9.29 6.54
C ALA A 119 8.90 9.61 8.05
N GLU A 120 7.71 9.55 8.65
CA GLU A 120 7.45 10.02 10.02
C GLU A 120 7.82 8.97 11.11
N LYS A 121 8.35 7.80 10.76
CA LYS A 121 8.77 6.72 11.68
C LYS A 121 7.74 6.43 12.79
N ASN A 122 6.47 6.28 12.42
CA ASN A 122 5.38 6.04 13.36
C ASN A 122 5.40 4.56 13.84
N ASP A 123 6.06 4.30 14.97
CA ASP A 123 6.23 2.95 15.53
C ASP A 123 4.89 2.27 15.87
N ASN A 124 3.90 3.02 16.34
CA ASN A 124 2.57 2.50 16.66
C ASN A 124 1.86 2.01 15.40
N LEU A 125 1.89 2.82 14.32
CA LEU A 125 1.35 2.43 13.03
C LEU A 125 2.12 1.24 12.44
N ARG A 126 3.46 1.23 12.55
CA ARG A 126 4.28 0.09 12.10
C ARG A 126 3.86 -1.20 12.82
N LYS A 127 3.69 -1.13 14.15
CA LYS A 127 3.20 -2.27 14.94
C LYS A 127 1.80 -2.70 14.50
N PHE A 128 0.88 -1.76 14.35
CA PHE A 128 -0.48 -2.03 13.86
C PHE A 128 -0.46 -2.77 12.52
N LEU A 129 0.29 -2.26 11.54
CA LEU A 129 0.39 -2.87 10.21
C LEU A 129 1.03 -4.26 10.24
N SER A 130 2.08 -4.44 11.06
CA SER A 130 2.71 -5.74 11.28
C SER A 130 1.74 -6.77 11.87
N ASP A 131 1.02 -6.38 12.93
CA ASP A 131 0.10 -7.26 13.65
C ASP A 131 -1.09 -7.67 12.77
N HIS A 132 -1.63 -6.74 11.97
CA HIS A 132 -2.83 -7.00 11.17
C HIS A 132 -2.52 -7.55 9.77
N TYR A 133 -1.46 -7.11 9.10
CA TYR A 133 -1.19 -7.43 7.69
C TYR A 133 0.13 -8.18 7.46
N GLY A 134 0.94 -8.41 8.48
CA GLY A 134 2.20 -9.15 8.33
C GLY A 134 2.01 -10.57 7.79
N HIS A 135 0.83 -11.17 7.98
CA HIS A 135 0.50 -12.47 7.42
C HIS A 135 0.45 -12.46 5.88
N VAL A 136 0.01 -11.34 5.27
CA VAL A 136 -0.01 -11.16 3.81
C VAL A 136 1.41 -11.17 3.26
N LEU A 137 2.31 -10.37 3.85
CA LEU A 137 3.71 -10.32 3.43
C LEU A 137 4.40 -11.69 3.57
N ARG A 138 4.07 -12.46 4.62
CA ARG A 138 4.58 -13.83 4.78
C ARG A 138 4.06 -14.77 3.71
N ALA A 139 2.78 -14.67 3.32
CA ALA A 139 2.21 -15.48 2.24
C ALA A 139 2.90 -15.20 0.90
N PHE A 140 3.10 -13.93 0.55
CA PHE A 140 3.85 -13.55 -0.65
C PHE A 140 5.33 -13.97 -0.58
N GLY A 141 5.99 -13.78 0.56
CA GLY A 141 7.37 -14.23 0.74
C GLY A 141 7.52 -15.73 0.51
N LYS A 142 6.59 -16.55 1.04
CA LYS A 142 6.55 -17.99 0.79
C LYS A 142 6.34 -18.31 -0.70
N ALA A 143 5.32 -17.73 -1.32
CA ALA A 143 5.01 -18.00 -2.73
C ALA A 143 6.11 -17.57 -3.69
N ILE A 144 6.74 -16.41 -3.44
CA ILE A 144 7.88 -15.94 -4.22
C ILE A 144 9.06 -16.88 -4.01
N GLY A 145 9.40 -17.22 -2.77
CA GLY A 145 10.50 -18.15 -2.47
C GLY A 145 10.36 -19.52 -3.15
N GLU A 146 9.13 -20.03 -3.28
CA GLU A 146 8.84 -21.25 -4.05
C GLU A 146 9.16 -21.11 -5.54
N CYS A 147 9.05 -19.90 -6.11
CA CYS A 147 9.36 -19.60 -7.52
C CYS A 147 10.84 -19.31 -7.78
N VAL A 148 11.61 -18.96 -6.74
CA VAL A 148 13.05 -18.63 -6.83
C VAL A 148 13.86 -19.36 -5.74
N PRO A 149 13.94 -20.71 -5.80
CA PRO A 149 14.49 -21.53 -4.72
C PRO A 149 15.97 -21.29 -4.43
N ASP A 150 16.71 -20.71 -5.38
CA ASP A 150 18.14 -20.41 -5.23
C ASP A 150 18.42 -19.17 -4.37
N LEU A 151 17.40 -18.37 -4.02
CA LEU A 151 17.58 -17.21 -3.17
C LEU A 151 17.61 -17.57 -1.70
N SER A 152 18.58 -17.01 -0.99
CA SER A 152 18.57 -17.04 0.46
C SER A 152 17.37 -16.24 1.00
N LYS A 153 16.95 -16.59 2.22
CA LYS A 153 15.89 -15.88 2.92
C LYS A 153 16.19 -14.39 3.07
N GLU A 154 17.44 -14.03 3.33
CA GLU A 154 17.86 -12.63 3.47
C GLU A 154 17.72 -11.85 2.15
N GLU A 155 18.22 -12.40 1.05
CA GLU A 155 18.11 -11.76 -0.27
C GLU A 155 16.65 -11.60 -0.70
N LEU A 156 15.82 -12.60 -0.43
CA LEU A 156 14.38 -12.55 -0.69
C LEU A 156 13.73 -11.35 0.04
N TYR A 157 14.03 -11.15 1.33
CA TYR A 157 13.46 -10.02 2.08
C TYR A 157 13.98 -8.67 1.60
N TRP A 158 15.26 -8.56 1.24
CA TRP A 158 15.79 -7.32 0.64
C TRP A 158 15.08 -6.98 -0.68
N ARG A 159 14.91 -7.97 -1.56
CA ARG A 159 14.21 -7.78 -2.85
C ARG A 159 12.73 -7.44 -2.66
N LEU A 160 12.07 -8.03 -1.67
CA LEU A 160 10.71 -7.67 -1.26
C LEU A 160 10.61 -6.23 -0.76
N ASP A 161 11.57 -5.78 0.05
CA ASP A 161 11.60 -4.41 0.56
C ASP A 161 11.79 -3.40 -0.58
N PHE A 162 12.68 -3.69 -1.53
CA PHE A 162 12.86 -2.88 -2.74
C PHE A 162 11.62 -2.86 -3.64
N LEU A 163 10.92 -3.99 -3.79
CA LEU A 163 9.64 -4.03 -4.49
C LEU A 163 8.60 -3.15 -3.79
N ALA A 164 8.48 -3.23 -2.46
CA ALA A 164 7.54 -2.41 -1.71
C ALA A 164 7.85 -0.91 -1.83
N GLY A 165 9.15 -0.53 -1.78
CA GLY A 165 9.59 0.85 -1.96
C GLY A 165 9.31 1.38 -3.38
N SER A 166 9.69 0.62 -4.41
CA SER A 166 9.44 0.99 -5.82
C SER A 166 7.94 1.07 -6.14
N LEU A 167 7.13 0.15 -5.60
CA LEU A 167 5.67 0.22 -5.69
C LEU A 167 5.10 1.46 -5.01
N THR A 168 5.59 1.80 -3.82
CA THR A 168 5.17 3.03 -3.10
C THR A 168 5.50 4.28 -3.90
N TYR A 169 6.69 4.34 -4.49
CA TYR A 169 7.09 5.42 -5.38
C TYR A 169 6.21 5.50 -6.64
N ALA A 170 5.92 4.35 -7.27
CA ALA A 170 5.05 4.28 -8.45
C ALA A 170 3.62 4.73 -8.16
N MET A 171 3.08 4.41 -6.97
CA MET A 171 1.75 4.86 -6.56
C MET A 171 1.69 6.39 -6.41
N ALA A 172 2.78 7.04 -5.98
CA ALA A 172 2.82 8.48 -5.70
C ALA A 172 2.73 9.37 -6.95
N ASP A 173 2.84 8.79 -8.15
CA ASP A 173 2.84 9.50 -9.44
C ASP A 173 3.84 10.70 -9.46
N PHE A 174 4.91 10.59 -8.65
CA PHE A 174 5.97 11.59 -8.51
C PHE A 174 7.17 11.29 -9.43
N GLY A 175 7.10 10.19 -10.18
CA GLY A 175 8.18 9.64 -10.97
C GLY A 175 8.65 10.53 -12.12
N LEU A 176 9.83 10.21 -12.64
CA LEU A 176 10.40 10.85 -13.84
C LEU A 176 9.58 10.61 -15.10
N ILE A 177 8.84 9.49 -15.15
CA ILE A 177 8.04 9.11 -16.31
C ILE A 177 6.69 9.82 -16.22
N LYS A 178 6.43 10.72 -17.19
CA LYS A 178 5.15 11.42 -17.31
C LYS A 178 4.22 10.65 -18.23
N ARG A 179 2.92 10.70 -17.93
CA ARG A 179 1.87 10.22 -18.84
C ARG A 179 1.99 10.92 -20.21
N PRO A 180 2.15 10.17 -21.32
CA PRO A 180 2.16 10.76 -22.65
C PRO A 180 0.82 11.41 -23.01
N ALA A 181 0.85 12.41 -23.89
CA ALA A 181 -0.37 13.02 -24.42
C ALA A 181 -1.20 11.98 -25.18
N GLY A 182 -2.53 12.01 -24.98
CA GLY A 182 -3.46 11.06 -25.62
C GLY A 182 -3.55 9.68 -24.96
N VAL A 183 -2.73 9.39 -23.96
CA VAL A 183 -2.81 8.14 -23.18
C VAL A 183 -3.74 8.35 -21.98
N THR A 184 -4.69 7.43 -21.78
CA THR A 184 -5.56 7.47 -20.61
C THR A 184 -4.77 7.18 -19.33
N GLU A 185 -5.23 7.70 -18.20
CA GLU A 185 -4.60 7.42 -16.90
C GLU A 185 -4.55 5.91 -16.58
N ALA A 186 -5.62 5.19 -16.94
CA ALA A 186 -5.70 3.74 -16.77
C ALA A 186 -4.64 3.01 -17.62
N ALA A 187 -4.48 3.39 -18.90
CA ALA A 187 -3.49 2.78 -19.78
C ALA A 187 -2.05 3.07 -19.32
N HIS A 188 -1.76 4.30 -18.92
CA HIS A 188 -0.44 4.67 -18.43
C HIS A 188 -0.05 3.87 -17.17
N ARG A 189 -0.99 3.69 -16.24
CA ARG A 189 -0.74 2.91 -15.03
C ARG A 189 -0.70 1.40 -15.24
N ALA A 190 -1.51 0.86 -16.16
CA ALA A 190 -1.39 -0.54 -16.57
C ALA A 190 0.00 -0.81 -17.16
N HIS A 191 0.53 0.13 -17.95
CA HIS A 191 1.90 0.07 -18.43
C HIS A 191 2.91 0.19 -17.28
N ALA A 192 2.74 1.12 -16.34
CA ALA A 192 3.60 1.23 -15.16
C ALA A 192 3.61 -0.06 -14.30
N ALA A 193 2.45 -0.72 -14.14
CA ALA A 193 2.34 -2.02 -13.47
C ALA A 193 3.17 -3.08 -14.21
N HIS A 194 3.03 -3.13 -15.54
CA HIS A 194 3.77 -4.06 -16.38
C HIS A 194 5.29 -3.87 -16.25
N GLU A 195 5.76 -2.62 -16.32
CA GLU A 195 7.19 -2.29 -16.19
C GLU A 195 7.71 -2.62 -14.79
N LEU A 196 6.96 -2.30 -13.73
CA LEU A 196 7.35 -2.64 -12.36
C LEU A 196 7.42 -4.15 -12.13
N ILE A 197 6.44 -4.91 -12.64
CA ILE A 197 6.43 -6.38 -12.54
C ILE A 197 7.61 -6.96 -13.32
N HIS A 198 7.88 -6.46 -14.53
CA HIS A 198 9.01 -6.93 -15.35
C HIS A 198 10.35 -6.65 -14.67
N PHE A 199 10.55 -5.43 -14.15
CA PHE A 199 11.73 -5.05 -13.39
C PHE A 199 11.91 -5.91 -12.14
N ALA A 200 10.84 -6.11 -11.37
CA ALA A 200 10.85 -6.92 -10.18
C ALA A 200 11.16 -8.40 -10.49
N GLU A 201 10.53 -8.97 -11.52
CA GLU A 201 10.78 -10.34 -11.95
C GLU A 201 12.26 -10.56 -12.29
N ALA A 202 12.85 -9.66 -13.08
CA ALA A 202 14.28 -9.70 -13.37
C ALA A 202 15.13 -9.55 -12.10
N GLY A 203 14.77 -8.64 -11.21
CA GLY A 203 15.44 -8.42 -9.93
C GLY A 203 15.38 -9.63 -9.00
N PHE A 204 14.27 -10.38 -8.98
CA PHE A 204 14.11 -11.63 -8.23
C PHE A 204 14.81 -12.82 -8.89
N ARG A 205 14.96 -12.84 -10.21
CA ARG A 205 15.71 -13.91 -10.91
C ARG A 205 17.20 -13.66 -11.02
N ALA A 206 17.66 -12.43 -10.75
CA ALA A 206 19.08 -12.11 -10.74
C ALA A 206 19.82 -13.06 -9.79
N ALA A 207 20.98 -13.57 -10.24
CA ALA A 207 21.78 -14.51 -9.49
C ALA A 207 22.00 -14.05 -8.05
N ALA A 208 21.92 -14.99 -7.10
CA ALA A 208 22.26 -14.73 -5.71
C ALA A 208 23.68 -14.15 -5.65
N ARG A 209 23.92 -13.16 -4.79
CA ARG A 209 25.27 -12.65 -4.60
C ARG A 209 26.11 -13.79 -4.03
N ALA A 210 27.21 -14.12 -4.70
CA ALA A 210 28.26 -14.89 -4.05
C ALA A 210 28.64 -14.14 -2.77
N SER A 211 28.47 -14.77 -1.61
CA SER A 211 28.68 -14.16 -0.28
C SER A 211 29.99 -13.37 -0.23
N ALA A 212 29.88 -12.04 -0.30
CA ALA A 212 31.00 -11.11 -0.15
C ALA A 212 30.45 -9.70 0.11
N LEU A 213 29.82 -9.50 1.26
CA LEU A 213 29.96 -8.21 1.94
C LEU A 213 30.90 -8.46 3.12
N PRO A 214 32.15 -7.96 3.10
CA PRO A 214 32.96 -7.98 4.30
C PRO A 214 32.22 -7.18 5.38
N ALA A 215 32.08 -7.79 6.56
CA ALA A 215 31.53 -7.13 7.72
C ALA A 215 32.45 -5.97 8.13
N SER A 216 32.15 -4.75 7.67
CA SER A 216 32.57 -3.48 8.30
C SER A 216 32.13 -2.29 7.46
N LEU A 217 31.18 -1.52 7.97
CA LEU A 217 31.22 -0.05 8.09
C LEU A 217 30.43 0.37 9.33
#